data_AF-A0A7X5VR72-F1
#
_entry.id   AF-A0A7X5VR72-F1
#
_cell.length_a   1.000
_cell.length_b   1.000
_cell.length_c   1.000
_cell.angle_alpha   90.00
_cell.angle_beta   90.00
_cell.angle_gamma   90.00
#
_symmetry.space_group_name_H-M   'P 1'
#
loop_
_entity.id
_entity.type
_entity.pdbx_description
1 polymer ?
#
loop_
_entity_poly.entity_id
_entity_poly.type
_entity_poly.pdbx_seq_one_letter_code
_entity_poly.pdbx_strand_id
1 'polypeptide(L)' 'GCRMLRERGGCVLVQDEDSSMVYGMPKAVAEEGLADRVLSLKNMGPSIMRHVERSRRSRQGTP' A
#
# COMPACT_ATOMS: atom_id res chain seq x y z
N GLY A 1 -12.05 5.06 3.20
CA GLY A 1 -11.74 3.96 2.26
C GLY A 1 -10.74 2.98 2.83
N CYS A 2 -9.52 3.43 3.15
CA CYS A 2 -8.42 2.56 3.59
C CYS A 2 -8.76 1.65 4.78
N ARG A 3 -9.51 2.15 5.77
CA ARG A 3 -9.99 1.36 6.91
C ARG A 3 -10.78 0.12 6.50
N MET A 4 -11.81 0.29 5.68
CA MET A 4 -12.62 -0.79 5.12
C MET A 4 -11.81 -1.75 4.24
N LEU A 5 -10.81 -1.24 3.52
CA LEU A 5 -9.92 -2.08 2.73
C LEU A 5 -9.07 -2.98 3.64
N ARG A 6 -8.53 -2.44 4.74
CA ARG A 6 -7.76 -3.21 5.74
C ARG A 6 -8.62 -4.24 6.48
N GLU A 7 -9.82 -3.87 6.89
CA GLU A 7 -10.77 -4.79 7.53
C GLU A 7 -11.10 -6.01 6.65
N ARG A 8 -10.98 -5.87 5.33
CA ARG A 8 -11.19 -6.96 4.35
C ARG A 8 -9.89 -7.67 3.94
N GLY A 9 -8.79 -7.44 4.65
CA GLY A 9 -7.49 -8.05 4.36
C GLY A 9 -6.74 -7.42 3.18
N GLY A 10 -7.16 -6.24 2.72
CA GLY A 10 -6.43 -5.48 1.71
C GLY A 10 -5.17 -4.81 2.25
N CYS A 11 -4.24 -4.50 1.35
CA CYS A 11 -2.98 -3.82 1.63
C CYS A 11 -3.07 -2.35 1.24
N VAL A 12 -2.61 -1.46 2.13
CA VAL A 12 -2.58 0.00 1.93
C VAL A 12 -1.13 0.46 1.79
N LEU A 13 -0.78 0.90 0.58
CA LEU A 13 0.50 1.55 0.30
C LEU A 13 0.28 3.05 0.19
N VAL A 14 1.16 3.85 0.80
CA VAL A 14 1.06 5.31 0.86
C VAL A 14 2.32 5.95 0.28
N GLN A 15 2.19 7.03 -0.49
CA GLN A 15 3.33 7.79 -0.99
C GLN A 15 3.95 8.63 0.14
N ASP A 16 5.27 8.73 0.24
CA ASP A 16 5.95 9.57 1.22
C ASP A 16 5.82 11.08 0.91
N GLU A 17 6.10 11.91 1.92
CA GLU A 17 6.05 13.36 1.81
C GLU A 17 7.11 13.90 0.85
N ASP A 18 8.34 13.38 0.94
CA ASP A 18 9.50 13.84 0.16
C ASP A 18 9.31 13.75 -1.35
N SER A 19 8.60 12.72 -1.83
CA SER A 19 8.30 12.56 -3.25
C SER A 19 6.95 13.12 -3.66
N SER A 20 6.15 13.64 -2.73
CA SER A 20 4.82 14.18 -2.99
C SER A 20 4.87 15.66 -3.34
N MET A 21 4.19 16.05 -4.43
CA MET A 21 3.96 17.47 -4.71
C MET A 21 2.96 18.10 -3.73
N VAL A 22 1.95 17.34 -3.31
CA VAL A 22 0.97 17.72 -2.28
C VAL A 22 0.73 16.53 -1.35
N TYR A 23 1.23 16.63 -0.13
CA TYR A 23 1.09 15.58 0.89
C TYR A 23 -0.21 15.71 1.69
N GLY A 24 -1.35 15.67 0.99
CA GLY A 24 -2.68 15.80 1.59
C GLY A 24 -3.30 14.45 1.96
N MET A 25 -3.85 13.74 0.95
CA MET A 25 -4.45 12.42 1.16
C MET A 25 -3.47 11.38 1.72
N PRO A 26 -2.21 11.28 1.24
CA PRO A 26 -1.25 10.34 1.81
C PRO A 26 -0.98 10.59 3.31
N LYS A 27 -0.92 11.86 3.73
CA LYS A 27 -0.73 12.25 5.13
C LYS A 27 -1.83 11.73 6.04
N ALA A 28 -3.10 11.95 5.67
CA ALA A 28 -4.24 11.50 6.47
C ALA A 28 -4.22 9.99 6.73
N VAL A 29 -3.86 9.20 5.70
CA VAL A 29 -3.77 7.73 5.83
C VAL A 29 -2.59 7.31 6.72
N ALA A 30 -1.46 8.02 6.63
CA ALA A 30 -0.27 7.74 7.43
C ALA A 30 -0.49 8.10 8.92
N GLU A 31 -1.06 9.26 9.21
CA GLU A 31 -1.34 9.73 10.58
C GLU A 31 -2.38 8.87 11.29
N GLU A 32 -3.37 8.33 10.56
CA GLU A 32 -4.32 7.35 11.11
C GLU A 32 -3.72 5.95 11.32
N GLY A 33 -2.44 5.73 10.99
CA GLY A 33 -1.79 4.42 11.13
C GLY A 33 -2.35 3.35 10.18
N LEU A 34 -3.02 3.77 9.10
CA LEU A 34 -3.66 2.86 8.15
C LEU A 34 -2.71 2.36 7.07
N ALA A 35 -1.50 2.92 6.97
CA ALA A 35 -0.51 2.52 5.99
C ALA A 35 0.21 1.22 6.40
N ASP A 36 0.22 0.22 5.52
CA ASP A 36 1.11 -0.94 5.67
C ASP A 36 2.56 -0.57 5.32
N ARG A 37 2.74 0.33 4.35
CA ARG A 37 4.03 0.88 3.94
C ARG A 37 3.88 2.31 3.45
N VAL A 38 4.87 3.13 3.78
CA VAL A 38 5.08 4.47 3.21
C VAL A 38 6.28 4.39 2.28
N LEU A 39 6.13 4.87 1.04
CA LEU A 39 7.06 4.62 -0.06
C LEU A 39 7.24 5.88 -0.92
N SER A 40 8.44 6.08 -1.46
CA SER A 40 8.62 7.11 -2.48
C SER A 40 7.88 6.75 -3.76
N LEU A 41 7.54 7.77 -4.57
CA LEU A 41 6.85 7.60 -5.85
C LEU A 41 7.55 6.57 -6.74
N LYS A 42 8.89 6.61 -6.80
CA LYS A 42 9.72 5.67 -7.58
C LYS A 42 9.52 4.22 -7.13
N ASN A 43 9.22 3.98 -5.87
CA ASN A 43 9.07 2.65 -5.28
C ASN A 43 7.62 2.13 -5.26
N MET A 44 6.64 2.96 -5.62
CA MET A 44 5.22 2.56 -5.66
C MET A 44 4.99 1.41 -6.65
N GLY A 45 5.39 1.57 -7.90
CA GLY A 45 5.22 0.55 -8.95
C GLY A 45 5.84 -0.81 -8.60
N PRO A 46 7.15 -0.86 -8.26
CA PRO A 46 7.81 -2.10 -7.84
C PRO A 46 7.13 -2.76 -6.63
N SER A 47 6.64 -1.97 -5.67
CA SER A 47 5.96 -2.50 -4.47
C SER A 47 4.59 -3.08 -4.77
N ILE A 48 3.82 -2.44 -5.67
CA ILE A 48 2.54 -2.97 -6.16
C ILE A 48 2.77 -4.30 -6.87
N MET A 49 3.72 -4.37 -7.80
CA MET A 49 4.03 -5.60 -8.54
C MET A 49 4.42 -6.74 -7.61
N ARG A 50 5.33 -6.46 -6.66
CA ARG A 50 5.73 -7.43 -5.63
C ARG A 50 4.55 -7.93 -4.80
N HIS A 51 3.62 -7.04 -4.43
CA HIS A 51 2.43 -7.41 -3.68
C HIS A 51 1.52 -8.34 -4.50
N VAL A 52 1.24 -7.98 -5.76
CA VAL A 52 0.40 -8.79 -6.67
C VAL A 52 1.01 -10.18 -6.90
N GLU A 53 2.32 -10.27 -7.15
CA GLU A 53 3.01 -11.55 -7.33
C GLU A 53 2.93 -12.45 -6.09
N ARG A 54 3.11 -11.88 -4.90
CA ARG A 54 2.97 -12.62 -3.63
C ARG A 54 1.55 -13.16 -3.47
N SER A 55 0.56 -12.33 -3.73
CA SER A 55 -0.87 -12.71 -3.66
C SER A 55 -1.26 -13.76 -4.70
N ARG A 56 -0.57 -13.82 -5.86
CA ARG A 56 -0.76 -14.89 -6.86
C ARG A 56 -0.15 -16.21 -6.39
N ARG A 57 1.07 -16.18 -5.84
CA ARG A 57 1.73 -17.39 -5.32
C ARG A 57 0.96 -18.03 -4.17
N SER A 58 0.42 -17.24 -3.23
CA SER A 58 -0.38 -17.77 -2.13
C SER A 58 -1.68 -18.44 -2.58
N ARG A 59 -2.25 -18.03 -3.72
CA ARG A 59 -3.44 -18.66 -4.33
C ARG A 59 -3.15 -19.91 -5.16
N GLN A 60 -1.90 -20.12 -5.57
CA GLN A 60 -1.49 -21.27 -6.40
C GLN A 60 -0.89 -22.41 -5.57
N GLY A 61 -0.81 -22.27 -4.24
CA GLY A 61 -0.17 -23.23 -3.33
C GLY A 61 -1.09 -24.24 -2.66
N THR A 62 -2.35 -24.39 -3.07
CA THR A 62 -3.24 -25.46 -2.58
C THR A 62 -3.13 -26.68 -3.50
N PRO A 63 -2.71 -27.85 -3.00
CA PRO A 63 -2.90 -29.12 -3.71
C PRO A 63 -4.39 -29.45 -3.89
#